data_AF-A0A0N4WXD2-F1
#
_entry.id   AF-A0A0N4WXD2-F1
#
_cell.length_a   1.000
_cell.length_b   1.000
_cell.length_c   1.000
_cell.angle_alpha   90.00
_cell.angle_beta   90.00
_cell.angle_gamma   90.00
#
_symmetry.space_group_name_H-M   'P 1'
#
loop_
_entity.id
_entity.type
_entity.pdbx_description
1 polymer ?
#
loop_
_entity_poly.entity_id
_entity_poly.type
_entity_poly.pdbx_seq_one_letter_code
_entity_poly.pdbx_strand_id
1 'polypeptide(L)'
;MDYLLDKYVFDFLPFAVAPETRKSIGQRALTVVQWADWFCKYESPLKILQNNPYFLFADVLFVFLCFLTFMHAYRHGARHMYVWIAFTIHAFNLELLSLSVPDLNLSWHAQGVLSFFGMRVPLYALFGIHQMFGYTAYVLVSRMRLPWIAEGPAVGLSSAMLLIPYRILGTKLVWWTWHDTDPTIKDRMFWVPWSLLYFYAACMCSFVWIIHLSRHILLEREYDWTKFPRELLCSVLAGTLSFWLGTVQFSLFYYPLHDFFGVSFSNFTCLFPVDHKTFL
;
A
#
# COMPACT_ATOMS: atom_id res chain seq x y z
N MET A 1 21.77 -27.55 3.51
CA MET A 1 21.43 -26.91 4.79
C MET A 1 22.12 -27.64 5.93
N ASP A 2 22.00 -28.97 6.00
CA ASP A 2 22.62 -29.81 7.04
C ASP A 2 24.14 -29.56 7.20
N TYR A 3 24.89 -29.54 6.09
CA TYR A 3 26.32 -29.20 6.10
C TYR A 3 26.66 -27.81 6.67
N LEU A 4 25.79 -26.81 6.47
CA LEU A 4 26.01 -25.45 6.97
C LEU A 4 25.75 -25.37 8.47
N LEU A 5 24.70 -26.04 8.95
CA LEU A 5 24.39 -26.08 10.38
C LEU A 5 25.41 -26.94 11.14
N ASP A 6 25.88 -28.05 10.57
CA ASP A 6 26.96 -28.84 11.16
C ASP A 6 28.23 -28.00 11.30
N LYS A 7 28.69 -27.37 10.20
CA LYS A 7 29.95 -26.61 10.18
C LYS A 7 29.95 -25.33 11.03
N TYR A 8 28.82 -24.63 11.12
CA TYR A 8 28.78 -23.30 11.74
C TYR A 8 28.01 -23.24 13.06
N VAL A 9 27.26 -24.28 13.43
CA VAL A 9 26.45 -24.28 14.65
C VAL A 9 26.78 -25.50 15.51
N PHE A 10 26.62 -26.72 14.99
CA PHE A 10 26.75 -27.92 15.82
C PHE A 10 28.19 -28.22 16.24
N ASP A 11 29.20 -27.87 15.42
CA ASP A 11 30.62 -28.04 15.75
C ASP A 11 31.12 -27.12 16.89
N PHE A 12 30.38 -26.05 17.21
CA PHE A 12 30.74 -25.09 18.25
C PHE A 12 29.97 -25.28 19.57
N LEU A 13 29.07 -26.27 19.64
CA LEU A 13 28.31 -26.55 20.86
C LEU A 13 29.16 -27.35 21.86
N PRO A 14 29.14 -27.01 23.17
CA PRO A 14 29.93 -27.70 24.18
C PRO A 14 29.38 -29.10 24.55
N PHE A 15 28.37 -29.61 23.84
CA PHE A 15 27.73 -30.90 24.10
C PHE A 15 27.36 -31.62 22.80
N ALA A 16 27.36 -32.95 22.84
CA ALA A 16 26.99 -33.78 21.69
C ALA A 16 25.46 -33.75 21.47
N VAL A 17 25.02 -33.21 20.33
CA VAL A 17 23.61 -33.22 19.92
C VAL A 17 23.30 -34.53 19.19
N ALA A 18 22.28 -35.25 19.68
CA ALA A 18 21.80 -36.49 19.07
C ALA A 18 21.37 -36.29 17.60
N PRO A 19 21.58 -37.29 16.72
CA PRO A 19 21.32 -37.15 15.28
C PRO A 19 19.85 -36.84 14.95
N GLU A 20 18.91 -37.37 15.72
CA GLU A 20 17.48 -37.04 15.57
C GLU A 20 17.18 -35.57 15.89
N THR A 21 17.81 -35.03 16.94
CA THR A 21 17.67 -33.62 17.33
C THR A 21 18.32 -32.71 16.29
N ARG A 22 19.48 -33.08 15.74
CA ARG A 22 20.10 -32.34 14.62
C ARG A 22 19.19 -32.27 13.40
N LYS A 23 18.57 -33.39 13.03
CA LYS A 23 17.61 -33.46 11.92
C LYS A 23 16.39 -32.57 12.16
N SER A 24 15.84 -32.57 13.37
CA SER A 24 14.70 -31.71 13.74
C SER A 24 15.06 -30.22 13.66
N ILE A 25 16.23 -29.84 14.17
CA ILE A 25 16.72 -28.46 14.10
C ILE A 25 16.99 -28.06 12.64
N GLY A 26 17.60 -28.95 11.84
CA GLY A 26 17.83 -28.73 10.41
C GLY A 26 16.55 -28.48 9.62
N GLN A 27 15.49 -29.27 9.89
CA GLN A 27 14.17 -29.07 9.28
C GLN A 27 13.57 -27.72 9.67
N ARG A 28 13.58 -27.35 10.96
CA ARG A 28 13.06 -26.05 11.41
C ARG A 28 13.82 -24.89 10.79
N ALA A 29 15.15 -24.97 10.74
CA ALA A 29 15.98 -23.97 10.10
C ALA A 29 15.67 -23.86 8.60
N LEU A 30 15.45 -24.99 7.91
CA LEU A 30 15.05 -25.00 6.51
C LEU A 30 13.69 -24.31 6.33
N THR A 31 12.72 -24.59 7.20
CA THR A 31 11.42 -23.92 7.19
C THR A 31 11.58 -22.41 7.39
N VAL A 32 12.41 -21.95 8.33
CA VAL A 32 12.68 -20.52 8.54
C VAL A 32 13.31 -19.89 7.29
N VAL A 33 14.27 -20.56 6.66
CA VAL A 33 14.90 -20.07 5.42
C VAL A 33 13.90 -20.03 4.27
N GLN A 34 13.02 -21.03 4.13
CA GLN A 34 11.94 -21.02 3.13
C GLN A 34 10.96 -19.87 3.36
N TRP A 35 10.60 -19.60 4.61
CA TRP A 35 9.77 -18.45 4.96
C TRP A 35 10.45 -17.12 4.67
N ALA A 36 11.74 -16.99 4.99
CA ALA A 36 12.52 -15.79 4.71
C ALA A 36 12.66 -15.57 3.20
N ASP A 37 13.00 -16.63 2.46
CA ASP A 37 13.10 -16.64 0.99
C ASP A 37 11.74 -16.32 0.37
N TRP A 38 10.63 -16.82 0.89
CA TRP A 38 9.31 -16.42 0.41
C TRP A 38 8.97 -14.98 0.78
N PHE A 39 9.33 -14.51 1.97
CA PHE A 39 8.95 -13.19 2.45
C PHE A 39 9.66 -12.07 1.69
N CYS A 40 10.98 -12.17 1.49
CA CYS A 40 11.77 -11.15 0.82
C CYS A 40 12.92 -11.78 0.03
N LYS A 41 12.99 -11.46 -1.25
CA LYS A 41 14.04 -11.91 -2.17
C LYS A 41 14.81 -10.73 -2.72
N TYR A 42 16.09 -10.97 -2.90
CA TYR A 42 17.02 -10.03 -3.49
C TYR A 42 17.33 -10.43 -4.93
N GLU A 43 17.29 -9.46 -5.84
CA GLU A 43 17.70 -9.61 -7.23
C GLU A 43 18.81 -8.60 -7.54
N SER A 44 19.79 -9.00 -8.35
CA SER A 44 20.94 -8.12 -8.63
C SER A 44 20.49 -6.87 -9.42
N PRO A 45 20.83 -5.65 -8.97
CA PRO A 45 20.42 -4.41 -9.64
C PRO A 45 21.00 -4.29 -11.05
N LEU A 46 22.19 -4.86 -11.31
CA LEU A 46 22.80 -4.86 -12.64
C LEU A 46 21.96 -5.62 -13.67
N LYS A 47 21.37 -6.76 -13.27
CA LYS A 47 20.47 -7.53 -14.14
C LYS A 47 19.17 -6.76 -14.41
N ILE A 48 18.62 -6.10 -13.40
CA ILE A 48 17.43 -5.25 -13.58
C ILE A 48 17.74 -4.08 -14.51
N LEU A 49 18.90 -3.43 -14.35
CA LEU A 49 19.34 -2.32 -15.19
C LEU A 49 19.48 -2.73 -16.67
N GLN A 50 19.98 -3.93 -16.94
CA GLN A 50 20.09 -4.48 -18.30
C GLN A 50 18.72 -4.79 -18.92
N ASN A 51 17.74 -5.22 -18.11
CA ASN A 51 16.42 -5.63 -18.59
C ASN A 51 15.43 -4.46 -18.69
N ASN A 52 15.30 -3.66 -17.63
CA ASN A 52 14.40 -2.50 -17.55
C ASN A 52 15.03 -1.39 -16.66
N PRO A 53 15.83 -0.48 -17.25
CA PRO A 53 16.51 0.56 -16.49
C PRO A 53 15.54 1.57 -15.86
N TYR A 54 14.41 1.83 -16.52
CA TYR A 54 13.39 2.76 -16.03
C TYR A 54 12.71 2.24 -14.77
N PHE A 55 12.49 0.93 -14.69
CA PHE A 55 11.92 0.31 -13.50
C PHE A 55 12.87 0.40 -12.30
N LEU A 56 14.17 0.17 -12.49
CA LEU A 56 15.16 0.34 -11.41
C LEU A 56 15.20 1.79 -10.91
N PHE A 57 15.14 2.76 -11.83
CA PHE A 57 15.08 4.18 -11.46
C PHE A 57 13.81 4.51 -10.66
N ALA A 58 12.66 3.95 -11.05
CA ALA A 58 11.40 4.11 -10.33
C ALA A 58 11.48 3.50 -8.92
N ASP A 59 12.01 2.29 -8.78
CA ASP A 59 12.19 1.62 -7.48
C ASP A 59 13.02 2.49 -6.52
N VAL A 60 14.17 3.00 -7.00
CA VAL A 60 15.03 3.92 -6.22
C VAL A 60 14.32 5.24 -5.89
N LEU A 61 13.62 5.84 -6.86
CA LEU A 61 12.92 7.11 -6.68
C LEU A 61 11.82 6.99 -5.62
N PHE A 62 10.98 5.95 -5.69
CA PHE A 62 9.87 5.79 -4.76
C PHE A 62 10.32 5.40 -3.35
N VAL A 63 11.42 4.63 -3.23
CA VAL A 63 12.06 4.39 -1.92
C VAL A 63 12.62 5.69 -1.34
N PHE A 64 13.25 6.53 -2.16
CA PHE A 64 13.72 7.85 -1.72
C PHE A 64 12.56 8.76 -1.28
N LEU A 65 11.45 8.79 -2.03
CA LEU A 65 10.25 9.54 -1.65
C LEU A 65 9.59 8.98 -0.38
N CYS A 66 9.59 7.66 -0.20
CA CYS A 66 9.17 7.00 1.04
C CYS A 66 10.00 7.49 2.24
N PHE A 67 11.32 7.59 2.07
CA PHE A 67 12.20 8.15 3.09
C PHE A 67 11.90 9.62 3.38
N LEU A 68 11.66 10.46 2.37
CA LEU A 68 11.30 11.86 2.58
C LEU A 68 9.98 12.02 3.33
N THR A 69 8.95 11.24 2.99
CA THR A 69 7.65 11.26 3.70
C THR A 69 7.78 10.75 5.13
N PHE A 70 8.64 9.76 5.39
CA PHE A 70 8.98 9.32 6.73
C PHE A 70 9.67 10.42 7.54
N MET A 71 10.67 11.11 6.94
CA MET A 71 11.35 12.23 7.58
C MET A 71 10.40 13.39 7.90
N HIS A 72 9.45 13.68 6.99
CA HIS A 72 8.38 14.63 7.27
C HIS A 72 7.52 14.16 8.45
N ALA A 73 7.05 12.91 8.43
CA ALA A 73 6.23 12.36 9.50
C ALA A 73 6.93 12.43 10.87
N TYR A 74 8.21 12.09 10.91
CA TYR A 74 9.02 12.14 12.12
C TYR A 74 9.17 13.55 12.68
N ARG A 75 9.38 14.56 11.81
CA ARG A 75 9.57 15.96 12.21
C ARG A 75 8.29 16.68 12.62
N HIS A 76 7.16 16.32 12.03
CA HIS A 76 5.88 17.01 12.25
C HIS A 76 5.03 16.39 13.38
N GLY A 77 5.60 15.48 14.16
CA GLY A 77 5.03 14.98 15.41
C GLY A 77 4.43 13.57 15.32
N ALA A 78 4.22 12.96 16.48
CA ALA A 78 3.87 11.54 16.60
C ALA A 78 2.61 11.13 15.81
N ARG A 79 1.58 11.99 15.75
CA ARG A 79 0.36 11.69 14.97
C ARG A 79 0.61 11.51 13.48
N HIS A 80 1.56 12.25 12.92
CA HIS A 80 1.96 12.08 11.52
C HIS A 80 2.70 10.75 11.32
N MET A 81 3.53 10.33 12.28
CA MET A 81 4.15 8.99 12.27
C MET A 81 3.11 7.88 12.31
N TYR A 82 2.09 7.98 13.17
CA TYR A 82 1.01 6.98 13.23
C TYR A 82 0.22 6.91 11.92
N VAL A 83 -0.04 8.05 11.26
CA VAL A 83 -0.69 8.05 9.94
C VAL A 83 0.22 7.44 8.88
N TRP A 84 1.53 7.72 8.89
CA TRP A 84 2.49 7.10 7.98
C TRP A 84 2.56 5.57 8.17
N ILE A 85 2.54 5.10 9.42
CA ILE A 85 2.44 3.67 9.76
C ILE A 85 1.11 3.10 9.23
N ALA A 86 0.00 3.82 9.40
CA ALA A 86 -1.31 3.38 8.91
C ALA A 86 -1.33 3.23 7.38
N PHE A 87 -0.70 4.14 6.62
CA PHE A 87 -0.53 4.00 5.17
C PHE A 87 0.33 2.79 4.79
N THR A 88 1.34 2.49 5.59
CA THR A 88 2.15 1.28 5.40
C THR A 88 1.29 0.03 5.64
N ILE A 89 0.51 -0.02 6.72
CA ILE A 89 -0.42 -1.12 6.98
C ILE A 89 -1.43 -1.27 5.83
N HIS A 90 -1.97 -0.15 5.33
CA HIS A 90 -2.86 -0.15 4.17
C HIS A 90 -2.21 -0.73 2.91
N ALA A 91 -0.96 -0.35 2.61
CA ALA A 91 -0.21 -0.89 1.48
C ALA A 91 -0.05 -2.42 1.58
N PHE A 92 0.37 -2.90 2.75
CA PHE A 92 0.49 -4.34 3.01
C PHE A 92 -0.85 -5.05 2.90
N ASN A 93 -1.93 -4.46 3.43
CA ASN A 93 -3.26 -5.03 3.37
C ASN A 93 -3.75 -5.15 1.92
N LEU A 94 -3.60 -4.10 1.13
CA LEU A 94 -3.99 -4.06 -0.28
C LEU A 94 -3.25 -5.13 -1.09
N GLU A 95 -1.91 -5.15 -1.01
CA GLU A 95 -1.09 -6.10 -1.77
C GLU A 95 -1.34 -7.55 -1.32
N LEU A 96 -1.46 -7.80 -0.01
CA LEU A 96 -1.73 -9.14 0.51
C LEU A 96 -3.10 -9.66 0.07
N LEU A 97 -4.13 -8.81 0.05
CA LEU A 97 -5.46 -9.19 -0.43
C LEU A 97 -5.46 -9.48 -1.92
N SER A 98 -4.80 -8.65 -2.73
CA SER A 98 -4.62 -8.89 -4.17
C SER A 98 -3.92 -10.21 -4.46
N LEU A 99 -2.98 -10.64 -3.61
CA LEU A 99 -2.31 -11.94 -3.76
C LEU A 99 -3.11 -13.12 -3.22
N SER A 100 -3.92 -12.91 -2.18
CA SER A 100 -4.64 -13.97 -1.49
C SER A 100 -5.99 -14.30 -2.15
N VAL A 101 -6.63 -13.31 -2.78
CA VAL A 101 -7.92 -13.46 -3.44
C VAL A 101 -7.71 -13.36 -4.95
N PRO A 102 -7.89 -14.47 -5.72
CA PRO A 102 -7.62 -14.48 -7.16
C PRO A 102 -8.37 -13.40 -7.95
N ASP A 103 -9.61 -13.10 -7.56
CA ASP A 103 -10.45 -12.10 -8.22
C ASP A 103 -9.97 -10.65 -7.99
N LEU A 104 -9.17 -10.41 -6.95
CA LEU A 104 -8.56 -9.11 -6.68
C LEU A 104 -7.20 -8.94 -7.36
N ASN A 105 -6.63 -10.02 -7.89
CA ASN A 105 -5.35 -9.99 -8.57
C ASN A 105 -5.51 -9.43 -9.99
N LEU A 106 -5.42 -8.11 -10.11
CA LEU A 106 -5.68 -7.39 -11.36
C LEU A 106 -4.40 -7.03 -12.13
N SER A 107 -3.22 -7.18 -11.53
CA SER A 107 -1.95 -6.83 -12.15
C SER A 107 -0.79 -7.70 -11.71
N TRP A 108 0.17 -7.89 -12.61
CA TRP A 108 1.47 -8.51 -12.31
C TRP A 108 2.58 -7.47 -12.31
N HIS A 109 3.30 -7.37 -11.19
CA HIS A 109 4.43 -6.45 -11.07
C HIS A 109 5.71 -7.01 -11.68
N ALA A 110 6.55 -6.10 -12.19
CA ALA A 110 7.95 -6.38 -12.41
C ALA A 110 8.69 -6.60 -11.08
N GLN A 111 9.75 -7.38 -11.13
CA GLN A 111 10.53 -7.78 -9.96
C GLN A 111 11.63 -6.76 -9.66
N GLY A 112 11.58 -6.17 -8.46
CA GLY A 112 12.52 -5.17 -7.94
C GLY A 112 13.77 -5.76 -7.31
N VAL A 113 14.68 -4.87 -6.90
CA VAL A 113 15.92 -5.25 -6.19
C VAL A 113 15.57 -6.01 -4.92
N LEU A 114 14.56 -5.53 -4.20
CA LEU A 114 13.90 -6.25 -3.12
C LEU A 114 12.46 -6.49 -3.54
N SER A 115 12.03 -7.75 -3.53
CA SER A 115 10.66 -8.13 -3.82
C SER A 115 10.11 -9.05 -2.75
N PHE A 116 8.85 -8.86 -2.39
CA PHE A 116 8.16 -9.55 -1.33
C PHE A 116 7.18 -10.60 -1.87
N PHE A 117 6.74 -11.48 -0.97
CA PHE A 117 5.72 -12.50 -1.24
C PHE A 117 6.05 -13.43 -2.42
N GLY A 118 7.30 -13.88 -2.48
CA GLY A 118 7.80 -14.81 -3.50
C GLY A 118 8.06 -14.13 -4.84
N MET A 119 8.66 -12.94 -4.85
CA MET A 119 8.89 -12.11 -6.05
C MET A 119 7.62 -11.61 -6.74
N ARG A 120 6.56 -11.33 -5.97
CA ARG A 120 5.28 -10.86 -6.52
C ARG A 120 5.10 -9.35 -6.40
N VAL A 121 5.61 -8.76 -5.33
CA VAL A 121 5.39 -7.34 -5.02
C VAL A 121 6.73 -6.66 -4.79
N PRO A 122 7.15 -5.70 -5.64
CA PRO A 122 8.41 -5.00 -5.47
C PRO A 122 8.37 -4.05 -4.26
N LEU A 123 9.54 -3.73 -3.71
CA LEU A 123 9.68 -2.89 -2.51
C LEU A 123 8.92 -1.57 -2.62
N TYR A 124 9.05 -0.85 -3.73
CA TYR A 124 8.40 0.45 -3.88
C TYR A 124 6.87 0.39 -3.85
N ALA A 125 6.25 -0.76 -4.15
CA ALA A 125 4.80 -0.91 -4.06
C ALA A 125 4.33 -0.91 -2.61
N LEU A 126 5.04 -1.62 -1.71
CA LEU A 126 4.77 -1.62 -0.27
C LEU A 126 5.26 -0.35 0.44
N PHE A 127 6.44 0.13 0.04
CA PHE A 127 7.17 1.23 0.67
C PHE A 127 7.55 2.28 -0.37
N GLY A 128 6.56 3.05 -0.82
CA GLY A 128 6.77 4.07 -1.85
C GLY A 128 5.47 4.69 -2.30
N ILE A 129 4.63 3.94 -3.01
CA ILE A 129 3.43 4.48 -3.68
C ILE A 129 2.45 5.08 -2.67
N HIS A 130 2.06 4.31 -1.65
CA HIS A 130 1.02 4.74 -0.70
C HIS A 130 1.52 5.86 0.23
N GLN A 131 2.79 5.81 0.60
CA GLN A 131 3.45 6.84 1.39
C GLN A 131 3.64 8.12 0.54
N MET A 132 4.03 8.00 -0.72
CA MET A 132 4.19 9.16 -1.59
C MET A 132 2.86 9.81 -1.91
N PHE A 133 1.87 9.05 -2.40
CA PHE A 133 0.64 9.65 -2.92
C PHE A 133 -0.45 9.78 -1.85
N GLY A 134 -0.69 8.73 -1.06
CA GLY A 134 -1.71 8.73 -0.01
C GLY A 134 -1.35 9.67 1.14
N TYR A 135 -0.17 9.49 1.75
CA TYR A 135 0.24 10.34 2.88
C TYR A 135 0.46 11.80 2.48
N THR A 136 1.05 12.08 1.31
CA THR A 136 1.17 13.47 0.84
C THR A 136 -0.18 14.11 0.58
N ALA A 137 -1.14 13.40 -0.03
CA ALA A 137 -2.50 13.90 -0.22
C ALA A 137 -3.19 14.18 1.13
N TYR A 138 -3.05 13.29 2.09
CA TYR A 138 -3.55 13.49 3.45
C TYR A 138 -2.98 14.77 4.08
N VAL A 139 -1.66 14.94 4.04
CA VAL A 139 -1.00 16.13 4.59
C VAL A 139 -1.47 17.38 3.85
N LEU A 140 -1.51 17.38 2.52
CA LEU A 140 -1.91 18.52 1.71
C LEU A 140 -3.34 18.98 2.01
N VAL A 141 -4.29 18.05 2.06
CA VAL A 141 -5.70 18.37 2.32
C VAL A 141 -5.93 18.76 3.78
N SER A 142 -5.22 18.14 4.74
CA SER A 142 -5.33 18.53 6.15
C SER A 142 -4.95 20.00 6.40
N ARG A 143 -4.09 20.57 5.54
CA ARG A 143 -3.73 22.01 5.59
C ARG A 143 -4.83 22.93 5.06
N MET A 144 -5.78 22.40 4.28
CA MET A 144 -6.93 23.16 3.78
C MET A 144 -8.01 23.37 4.85
N ARG A 145 -7.94 22.65 5.97
CA ARG A 145 -8.88 22.77 7.12
C ARG A 145 -10.35 22.58 6.71
N LEU A 146 -10.60 21.62 5.83
CA LEU A 146 -11.94 21.23 5.42
C LEU A 146 -12.70 20.57 6.60
N PRO A 147 -14.04 20.60 6.60
CA PRO A 147 -14.81 19.80 7.55
C PRO A 147 -14.56 18.30 7.29
N TRP A 148 -14.63 17.49 8.34
CA TRP A 148 -14.25 16.06 8.30
C TRP A 148 -14.99 15.24 7.23
N ILE A 149 -16.23 15.60 6.90
CA ILE A 149 -17.02 14.95 5.84
C ILE A 149 -16.41 15.20 4.45
N ALA A 150 -15.91 16.42 4.21
CA ALA A 150 -15.30 16.82 2.93
C ALA A 150 -13.81 16.46 2.85
N GLU A 151 -13.13 16.35 4.00
CA GLU A 151 -11.69 16.02 4.06
C GLU A 151 -11.41 14.64 3.43
N GLY A 152 -12.21 13.62 3.73
CA GLY A 152 -12.05 12.27 3.17
C GLY A 152 -12.11 12.26 1.63
N PRO A 153 -13.21 12.73 1.02
CA PRO A 153 -13.32 12.82 -0.44
C PRO A 153 -12.23 13.69 -1.08
N ALA A 154 -11.83 14.80 -0.45
CA ALA A 154 -10.76 15.65 -0.95
C ALA A 154 -9.40 14.94 -0.94
N VAL A 155 -9.09 14.14 0.08
CA VAL A 155 -7.89 13.28 0.10
C VAL A 155 -7.98 12.19 -0.96
N GLY A 156 -9.14 11.54 -1.09
CA GLY A 156 -9.40 10.54 -2.13
C GLY A 156 -9.12 11.07 -3.52
N LEU A 157 -9.71 12.21 -3.86
CA LEU A 157 -9.49 12.87 -5.15
C LEU A 157 -8.04 13.31 -5.36
N SER A 158 -7.45 13.99 -4.37
CA SER A 158 -6.06 14.49 -4.46
C SER A 158 -5.06 13.34 -4.66
N SER A 159 -5.25 12.24 -3.92
CA SER A 159 -4.41 11.05 -4.03
C SER A 159 -4.53 10.37 -5.39
N ALA A 160 -5.74 10.27 -5.95
CA ALA A 160 -5.96 9.72 -7.29
C ALA A 160 -5.33 10.61 -8.38
N MET A 161 -5.45 11.95 -8.26
CA MET A 161 -4.80 12.89 -9.18
C MET A 161 -3.28 12.75 -9.17
N LEU A 162 -2.67 12.63 -7.99
CA LEU A 162 -1.23 12.39 -7.86
C LEU A 162 -0.81 11.02 -8.41
N LEU A 163 -1.71 10.03 -8.36
CA LEU A 163 -1.45 8.66 -8.82
C LEU A 163 -1.53 8.51 -10.35
N ILE A 164 -2.28 9.38 -11.06
CA ILE A 164 -2.47 9.27 -12.52
C ILE A 164 -1.14 9.24 -13.30
N PRO A 165 -0.18 10.18 -13.12
CA PRO A 165 1.08 10.16 -13.86
C PRO A 165 1.87 8.89 -13.62
N TYR A 166 1.91 8.44 -12.37
CA TYR A 166 2.55 7.17 -11.99
C TYR A 166 1.90 5.99 -12.71
N ARG A 167 0.56 5.93 -12.75
CA ARG A 167 -0.15 4.84 -13.41
C ARG A 167 0.08 4.82 -14.91
N ILE A 168 0.07 5.97 -15.58
CA ILE A 168 0.32 6.08 -17.03
C ILE A 168 1.76 5.69 -17.36
N LEU A 169 2.74 6.16 -16.57
CA LEU A 169 4.14 5.84 -16.80
C LEU A 169 4.43 4.37 -16.51
N GLY A 170 3.92 3.83 -15.41
CA GLY A 170 4.18 2.44 -15.05
C GLY A 170 3.57 1.43 -16.00
N THR A 171 2.42 1.72 -16.62
CA THR A 171 1.88 0.85 -17.68
C THR A 171 2.69 0.96 -18.96
N LYS A 172 3.07 2.17 -19.38
CA LYS A 172 3.89 2.39 -20.59
C LYS A 172 5.30 1.83 -20.48
N LEU A 173 5.91 1.91 -19.30
CA LEU A 173 7.28 1.45 -19.02
C LEU A 173 7.33 0.03 -18.42
N VAL A 174 6.18 -0.64 -18.38
CA VAL A 174 6.02 -2.05 -17.98
C VAL A 174 6.57 -2.32 -16.56
N TRP A 175 6.23 -1.43 -15.63
CA TRP A 175 6.47 -1.65 -14.20
C TRP A 175 5.48 -2.66 -13.61
N TRP A 176 4.31 -2.76 -14.24
CA TRP A 176 3.34 -3.83 -14.09
C TRP A 176 2.54 -3.98 -15.38
N THR A 177 1.90 -5.13 -15.52
CA THR A 177 0.93 -5.42 -16.58
C THR A 177 -0.45 -5.68 -15.98
N TRP A 178 -1.49 -5.29 -16.70
CA TRP A 178 -2.87 -5.55 -16.29
C TRP A 178 -3.33 -6.90 -16.85
N HIS A 179 -4.27 -7.53 -16.16
CA HIS A 179 -5.06 -8.60 -16.77
C HIS A 179 -5.90 -8.03 -17.93
N ASP A 180 -6.27 -8.85 -18.91
CA ASP A 180 -7.14 -8.44 -20.02
C ASP A 180 -8.51 -9.11 -19.99
N THR A 181 -8.74 -10.01 -19.03
CA THR A 181 -9.94 -10.84 -18.94
C THR A 181 -11.01 -10.28 -18.00
N ASP A 182 -10.66 -9.36 -17.11
CA ASP A 182 -11.59 -8.85 -16.10
C ASP A 182 -12.42 -7.67 -16.65
N PRO A 183 -13.77 -7.70 -16.55
CA PRO A 183 -14.62 -6.62 -17.04
C PRO A 183 -14.42 -5.30 -16.29
N THR A 184 -14.00 -5.33 -15.01
CA THR A 184 -13.79 -4.13 -14.19
C THR A 184 -12.67 -3.25 -14.71
N ILE A 185 -11.71 -3.81 -15.44
CA ILE A 185 -10.55 -3.10 -16.00
C ILE A 185 -10.70 -2.84 -17.50
N LYS A 186 -11.88 -3.06 -18.07
CA LYS A 186 -12.13 -2.88 -19.51
C LYS A 186 -12.11 -1.41 -19.93
N ASP A 187 -12.66 -0.52 -19.11
CA ASP A 187 -12.63 0.92 -19.37
C ASP A 187 -11.30 1.52 -18.88
N ARG A 188 -10.53 2.10 -19.82
CA ARG A 188 -9.14 2.54 -19.58
C ARG A 188 -8.88 3.92 -20.19
N MET A 189 -8.29 4.81 -19.39
CA MET A 189 -7.67 6.06 -19.88
C MET A 189 -6.16 5.88 -19.99
N PHE A 190 -5.60 6.01 -21.19
CA PHE A 190 -4.16 5.78 -21.45
C PHE A 190 -3.65 4.44 -20.89
N TRP A 191 -4.43 3.36 -21.05
CA TRP A 191 -4.16 2.02 -20.50
C TRP A 191 -4.23 1.93 -18.96
N VAL A 192 -4.74 2.95 -18.28
CA VAL A 192 -5.00 2.93 -16.83
C VAL A 192 -6.49 2.68 -16.59
N PRO A 193 -6.86 1.60 -15.89
CA PRO A 193 -8.26 1.33 -15.55
C PRO A 193 -8.86 2.41 -14.65
N TRP A 194 -10.02 2.94 -15.03
CA TRP A 194 -10.72 3.96 -14.24
C TRP A 194 -11.23 3.43 -12.90
N SER A 195 -11.73 2.20 -12.90
CA SER A 195 -12.18 1.48 -11.70
C SER A 195 -11.12 1.47 -10.61
N LEU A 196 -9.85 1.28 -10.95
CA LEU A 196 -8.74 1.26 -10.00
C LEU A 196 -8.41 2.64 -9.43
N LEU A 197 -8.54 3.70 -10.24
CA LEU A 197 -8.37 5.07 -9.75
C LEU A 197 -9.50 5.44 -8.77
N TYR A 198 -10.74 5.04 -9.09
CA TYR A 198 -11.87 5.24 -8.18
C TYR A 198 -11.73 4.45 -6.90
N PHE A 199 -11.41 3.15 -7.02
CA PHE A 199 -11.25 2.27 -5.88
C PHE A 199 -10.16 2.78 -4.93
N TYR A 200 -9.04 3.27 -5.49
CA TYR A 200 -8.01 3.91 -4.71
C TYR A 200 -8.53 5.18 -4.01
N ALA A 201 -9.22 6.07 -4.71
CA ALA A 201 -9.82 7.27 -4.10
C ALA A 201 -10.80 6.92 -2.97
N ALA A 202 -11.63 5.89 -3.16
CA ALA A 202 -12.59 5.40 -2.16
C ALA A 202 -11.89 4.81 -0.92
N CYS A 203 -10.78 4.06 -1.11
CA CYS A 203 -9.95 3.56 -0.03
C CYS A 203 -9.32 4.71 0.77
N MET A 204 -8.79 5.73 0.08
CA MET A 204 -8.18 6.90 0.72
C MET A 204 -9.21 7.76 1.47
N CYS A 205 -10.40 7.94 0.91
CA CYS A 205 -11.53 8.57 1.60
C CYS A 205 -11.91 7.81 2.88
N SER A 206 -12.08 6.49 2.75
CA SER A 206 -12.39 5.59 3.87
C SER A 206 -11.32 5.64 4.95
N PHE A 207 -10.05 5.63 4.57
CA PHE A 207 -8.92 5.71 5.47
C PHE A 207 -9.00 6.96 6.36
N VAL A 208 -9.27 8.12 5.76
CA VAL A 208 -9.41 9.39 6.47
C VAL A 208 -10.59 9.32 7.44
N TRP A 209 -11.76 8.89 7.00
CA TRP A 209 -12.92 8.78 7.89
C TRP A 209 -12.68 7.82 9.06
N ILE A 210 -12.06 6.66 8.81
CA ILE A 210 -11.77 5.68 9.86
C ILE A 210 -10.74 6.23 10.84
N ILE A 211 -9.67 6.89 10.39
CA ILE A 211 -8.67 7.44 11.31
C ILE A 211 -9.25 8.58 12.15
N HIS A 212 -10.09 9.45 11.58
CA HIS A 212 -10.74 10.51 12.34
C HIS A 212 -11.78 9.96 13.31
N LEU A 213 -12.63 9.03 12.88
CA LEU A 213 -13.66 8.42 13.72
C LEU A 213 -13.04 7.63 14.87
N SER A 214 -12.05 6.77 14.58
CA SER A 214 -11.36 5.98 15.61
C SER A 214 -10.64 6.88 16.63
N ARG A 215 -9.97 7.94 16.17
CA ARG A 215 -9.35 8.93 17.07
C ARG A 215 -10.40 9.68 17.88
N HIS A 216 -11.53 10.05 17.30
CA HIS A 216 -12.59 10.75 18.02
C HIS A 216 -13.21 9.89 19.15
N ILE A 217 -13.31 8.57 18.94
CA ILE A 217 -13.86 7.63 19.92
C ILE A 217 -12.83 7.27 21.01
N LEU A 218 -11.57 7.03 20.63
CA LEU A 218 -10.58 6.41 21.52
C LEU A 218 -9.60 7.40 22.17
N LEU A 219 -9.47 8.60 21.61
CA LEU A 219 -8.42 9.56 21.91
C LEU A 219 -8.97 10.98 22.07
N GLU A 220 -8.20 11.80 22.78
CA GLU A 220 -8.49 13.23 22.94
C GLU A 220 -7.98 14.05 21.75
N ARG A 221 -8.40 15.31 21.66
CA ARG A 221 -7.93 16.22 20.60
C ARG A 221 -6.43 16.47 20.69
N GLU A 222 -5.85 16.45 21.88
CA GLU A 222 -4.41 16.62 22.09
C GLU A 222 -3.70 15.26 22.14
N TYR A 223 -2.44 15.25 21.70
CA TYR A 223 -1.64 14.03 21.70
C TYR A 223 -1.09 13.75 23.10
N ASP A 224 -1.31 12.53 23.58
CA ASP A 224 -0.81 12.03 24.86
C ASP A 224 0.04 10.77 24.61
N TRP A 225 1.31 10.82 25.01
CA TRP A 225 2.28 9.74 24.79
C TRP A 225 1.89 8.46 25.55
N THR A 226 1.17 8.57 26.68
CA THR A 226 0.74 7.42 27.47
C THR A 226 -0.30 6.59 26.72
N LYS A 227 -1.05 7.23 25.81
CA LYS A 227 -2.10 6.61 24.98
C LYS A 227 -1.57 6.12 23.63
N PHE A 228 -0.26 5.96 23.47
CA PHE A 228 0.35 5.43 22.24
C PHE A 228 -0.26 4.11 21.74
N PRO A 229 -0.71 3.14 22.59
CA PRO A 229 -1.30 1.90 22.09
C PRO A 229 -2.64 2.16 21.38
N ARG A 230 -3.38 3.18 21.81
CA ARG A 230 -4.65 3.58 21.19
C ARG A 230 -4.42 4.28 19.85
N GLU A 231 -3.39 5.13 19.74
CA GLU A 231 -2.98 5.72 18.45
C GLU A 231 -2.55 4.63 17.46
N LEU A 232 -1.78 3.64 17.91
CA LEU A 232 -1.41 2.50 17.08
C LEU A 232 -2.64 1.67 16.66
N LEU A 233 -3.60 1.46 17.57
CA LEU A 233 -4.86 0.79 17.25
C LEU A 233 -5.65 1.57 16.19
N CYS A 234 -5.76 2.90 16.31
CA CYS A 234 -6.38 3.75 15.27
C CYS A 234 -5.68 3.59 13.92
N SER A 235 -4.34 3.53 13.90
CA SER A 235 -3.57 3.30 12.68
C SER A 235 -3.83 1.93 12.06
N VAL A 236 -3.90 0.89 12.89
CA VAL A 236 -4.21 -0.48 12.43
C VAL A 236 -5.62 -0.53 11.86
N LEU A 237 -6.61 0.01 12.58
CA LEU A 237 -8.00 0.07 12.12
C LEU A 237 -8.13 0.81 10.79
N ALA A 238 -7.52 1.99 10.66
CA ALA A 238 -7.55 2.74 9.41
C ALA A 238 -6.84 1.99 8.28
N GLY A 239 -5.66 1.42 8.56
CA GLY A 239 -4.90 0.64 7.59
C GLY A 239 -5.67 -0.57 7.05
N THR A 240 -6.37 -1.32 7.91
CA THR A 240 -7.08 -2.55 7.51
C THR A 240 -8.50 -2.33 7.01
N LEU A 241 -9.28 -1.45 7.65
CA LEU A 241 -10.69 -1.27 7.33
C LEU A 241 -10.94 -0.34 6.14
N SER A 242 -9.95 0.47 5.76
CA SER A 242 -10.02 1.35 4.58
C SER A 242 -10.27 0.60 3.29
N PHE A 243 -9.66 -0.57 3.12
CA PHE A 243 -9.90 -1.44 1.96
C PHE A 243 -11.38 -1.85 1.91
N TRP A 244 -11.91 -2.43 3.00
CA TRP A 244 -13.27 -2.95 3.06
C TRP A 244 -14.32 -1.86 2.89
N LEU A 245 -14.17 -0.73 3.57
CA LEU A 245 -15.08 0.40 3.41
C LEU A 245 -14.96 1.01 2.00
N GLY A 246 -13.76 1.03 1.43
CA GLY A 246 -13.52 1.39 0.03
C GLY A 246 -14.24 0.46 -0.94
N THR A 247 -14.25 -0.85 -0.69
CA THR A 247 -15.03 -1.83 -1.48
C THR A 247 -16.52 -1.56 -1.37
N VAL A 248 -17.05 -1.27 -0.18
CA VAL A 248 -18.46 -0.91 -0.02
C VAL A 248 -18.80 0.36 -0.80
N GLN A 249 -17.97 1.40 -0.72
CA GLN A 249 -18.15 2.63 -1.52
C GLN A 249 -18.10 2.34 -3.02
N PHE A 250 -17.10 1.55 -3.45
CA PHE A 250 -16.97 1.12 -4.84
C PHE A 250 -18.24 0.39 -5.30
N SER A 251 -18.73 -0.58 -4.53
CA SER A 251 -19.90 -1.36 -4.90
C SER A 251 -21.19 -0.55 -4.92
N LEU A 252 -21.35 0.43 -4.01
CA LEU A 252 -22.56 1.24 -3.92
C LEU A 252 -22.62 2.37 -4.94
N PHE A 253 -21.47 2.96 -5.27
CA PHE A 253 -21.43 4.12 -6.16
C PHE A 253 -20.97 3.77 -7.57
N TYR A 254 -19.91 2.97 -7.72
CA TYR A 254 -19.35 2.68 -9.04
C TYR A 254 -20.25 1.75 -9.86
N TYR A 255 -20.60 0.57 -9.35
CA TYR A 255 -21.38 -0.39 -10.14
C TYR A 255 -22.72 0.17 -10.60
N PRO A 256 -23.55 0.81 -9.75
CA PRO A 256 -24.84 1.28 -10.22
C PRO A 256 -24.71 2.39 -11.27
N LEU A 257 -23.79 3.34 -11.06
CA LEU A 257 -23.61 4.48 -11.96
C LEU A 257 -22.94 4.10 -13.28
N HIS A 258 -22.00 3.15 -13.26
CA HIS A 258 -21.36 2.65 -14.47
C HIS A 258 -22.27 1.69 -15.24
N ASP A 259 -22.84 0.68 -14.58
CA ASP A 259 -23.55 -0.42 -15.25
C ASP A 259 -25.02 -0.10 -15.56
N PHE A 260 -25.73 0.64 -14.69
CA PHE A 260 -27.13 1.02 -14.97
C PHE A 260 -27.25 2.33 -15.73
N PHE A 261 -26.42 3.33 -15.38
CA PHE A 261 -26.56 4.69 -15.93
C PHE A 261 -25.58 4.99 -17.07
N GLY A 262 -24.62 4.10 -17.36
CA GLY A 262 -23.64 4.29 -18.44
C GLY A 262 -22.75 5.53 -18.26
N VAL A 263 -22.63 6.06 -17.04
CA VAL A 263 -21.83 7.25 -16.78
C VAL A 263 -20.36 6.84 -16.82
N SER A 264 -19.62 7.40 -17.78
CA SER A 264 -18.17 7.18 -17.85
C SER A 264 -17.45 7.90 -16.71
N PHE A 265 -16.40 7.28 -16.18
CA PHE A 265 -15.73 7.74 -14.96
C PHE A 265 -15.20 9.18 -15.02
N SER A 266 -14.86 9.68 -16.22
CA SER A 266 -14.46 11.08 -16.44
C SER A 266 -15.45 12.08 -15.82
N ASN A 267 -16.73 11.72 -15.73
CA ASN A 267 -17.80 12.57 -15.19
C ASN A 267 -17.98 12.43 -13.66
N PHE A 268 -17.43 11.39 -13.03
CA PHE A 268 -17.52 11.19 -11.57
C PHE A 268 -16.64 12.16 -10.78
N THR A 269 -15.54 12.63 -11.39
CA THR A 269 -14.68 13.67 -10.79
C THR A 269 -15.45 14.95 -10.46
N CYS A 270 -16.55 15.23 -11.19
CA CYS A 270 -17.43 16.37 -10.96
C CYS A 270 -18.54 16.12 -9.91
N LEU A 271 -18.75 14.86 -9.49
CA LEU A 271 -19.78 14.48 -8.52
C LEU A 271 -19.33 14.55 -7.06
N PHE A 272 -18.05 14.85 -6.81
CA PHE A 272 -17.62 15.25 -5.47
C PHE A 272 -18.22 16.63 -5.18
N PRO A 273 -19.09 16.78 -4.16
CA PRO A 273 -19.70 18.06 -3.85
C PRO A 273 -18.63 18.99 -3.28
N VAL A 274 -17.93 19.71 -4.15
CA VAL A 274 -17.30 20.97 -3.78
C VAL A 274 -18.44 21.96 -3.75
N ASP A 275 -19.11 22.03 -2.59
CA ASP A 275 -20.18 22.98 -2.36
C ASP A 275 -19.57 24.39 -2.43
N HIS A 276 -19.67 25.02 -3.60
CA HIS A 276 -19.03 26.30 -3.90
C HIS A 276 -19.76 27.49 -3.26
N LYS A 277 -20.59 27.24 -2.23
CA LYS A 277 -21.45 28.22 -1.57
C LYS A 277 -21.28 28.20 -0.06
N THR A 278 -20.09 28.53 0.46
CA THR A 278 -19.95 28.97 1.87
C THR A 278 -18.70 29.78 2.19
N PHE A 279 -18.12 30.46 1.19
CA PHE A 279 -17.08 31.48 1.42
C PHE A 279 -17.44 32.76 0.68
N LEU A 280 -18.42 33.49 1.22
CA LEU A 280 -18.56 34.95 1.17
C LEU A 280 -19.30 35.38 2.44
#